data_AF-A0A924CAX4-F1
#
_entry.id   AF-A0A924CAX4-F1
#
_cell.length_a   1.000
_cell.length_b   1.000
_cell.length_c   1.000
_cell.angle_alpha   90.00
_cell.angle_beta   90.00
_cell.angle_gamma   90.00
#
_symmetry.space_group_name_H-M   'P 1'
#
loop_
_entity.id
_entity.type
_entity.pdbx_description
1 polymer ?
#
loop_
_entity_poly.entity_id
_entity_poly.type
_entity_poly.pdbx_seq_one_letter_code
_entity_poly.pdbx_strand_id
1 'polypeptide(L)' 'MHYAELAQARDELTGPGGAFEIEMAAVLGHCLRSYKNAPQNIRAFWLATAAFADRAYL' A
#
# COMPACT_ATOMS: atom_id res chain seq x y z
N MET A 1 -9.20 -20.77 0.53
CA MET A 1 -8.34 -20.22 1.60
C MET A 1 -8.89 -20.75 2.92
N HIS A 2 -8.08 -21.45 3.72
CA HIS A 2 -8.53 -22.19 4.91
C HIS A 2 -8.84 -21.32 6.15
N TYR A 3 -8.75 -19.99 6.04
CA TYR A 3 -9.04 -19.04 7.13
C TYR A 3 -9.94 -17.93 6.60
N ALA A 4 -11.17 -17.84 7.12
CA ALA A 4 -12.17 -16.88 6.68
C ALA A 4 -11.76 -15.44 7.02
N GLU A 5 -11.12 -15.27 8.17
CA GLU A 5 -10.62 -14.01 8.70
C GLU A 5 -9.54 -13.41 7.80
N LEU A 6 -8.67 -14.25 7.22
CA LEU A 6 -7.64 -13.78 6.29
C LEU A 6 -8.25 -13.31 4.95
N ALA A 7 -9.32 -13.98 4.50
CA ALA A 7 -10.02 -13.55 3.29
C ALA A 7 -10.73 -12.21 3.54
N GLN A 8 -11.41 -12.07 4.67
CA GLN A 8 -12.05 -10.81 5.07
C GLN A 8 -11.01 -9.68 5.18
N ALA A 9 -9.93 -9.87 5.93
CA ALA A 9 -8.90 -8.85 6.10
C ALA A 9 -8.28 -8.42 4.76
N ARG A 10 -8.05 -9.38 3.85
CA ARG A 10 -7.57 -9.06 2.50
C ARG A 10 -8.56 -8.18 1.75
N ASP A 11 -9.84 -8.53 1.78
CA ASP A 11 -10.88 -7.81 1.05
C ASP A 11 -11.08 -6.40 1.62
N GLU A 12 -11.01 -6.23 2.95
CA GLU A 12 -11.05 -4.92 3.62
C GLU A 12 -9.82 -4.06 3.30
N LEU A 13 -8.62 -4.65 3.32
CA LEU A 13 -7.38 -3.91 3.13
C LEU A 13 -7.14 -3.51 1.68
N THR A 14 -7.49 -4.39 0.72
CA THR A 14 -7.14 -4.23 -0.70
C THR A 14 -8.32 -3.90 -1.61
N GLY A 15 -9.54 -3.98 -1.10
CA GLY A 15 -10.76 -3.57 -1.79
C GLY A 15 -10.93 -2.04 -1.88
N PRO A 16 -12.01 -1.57 -2.53
CA PRO A 16 -12.28 -0.14 -2.68
C PRO A 16 -12.36 0.58 -1.32
N GLY A 17 -11.63 1.68 -1.18
CA GLY A 17 -11.55 2.46 0.07
C GLY A 17 -10.59 1.86 1.11
N GLY A 18 -10.00 0.69 0.85
CA GLY A 18 -9.01 0.06 1.72
C GLY A 18 -7.68 0.82 1.74
N ALA A 19 -6.93 0.68 2.84
CA ALA A 19 -5.63 1.33 3.00
C ALA A 19 -4.64 0.93 1.88
N PHE A 20 -4.74 -0.32 1.40
CA PHE A 20 -3.96 -0.89 0.32
C PHE A 20 -4.81 -1.15 -0.92
N GLU A 21 -5.82 -0.32 -1.19
CA GLU A 21 -6.64 -0.39 -2.40
C GLU A 21 -5.74 -0.54 -3.64
N ILE A 22 -6.08 -1.52 -4.48
CA ILE A 22 -5.32 -1.84 -5.70
C ILE A 22 -6.08 -1.34 -6.92
N GLU A 23 -5.39 -0.62 -7.80
CA GLU A 23 -5.89 -0.18 -9.09
C GLU A 23 -5.00 -0.66 -10.24
N MET A 24 -5.53 -0.58 -11.47
CA MET A 24 -4.74 -0.81 -12.68
C MET A 24 -4.11 0.52 -13.11
N ALA A 25 -2.79 0.56 -13.20
CA ALA A 25 -2.02 1.73 -13.59
C ALA A 25 -1.17 1.45 -14.83
N ALA A 26 -1.05 2.44 -15.70
CA ALA A 26 -0.12 2.41 -16.83
C ALA A 26 1.28 2.81 -16.35
N VAL A 27 2.22 1.86 -16.38
CA VAL A 27 3.61 2.04 -15.95
C VAL A 27 4.52 1.64 -17.09
N LEU A 28 5.26 2.61 -17.64
CA LEU A 28 6.22 2.39 -18.74
C LEU A 28 5.60 1.63 -19.94
N GLY A 29 4.35 1.92 -20.27
CA GLY A 29 3.62 1.26 -21.36
C GLY A 29 2.94 -0.07 -20.99
N HIS A 30 3.06 -0.53 -19.74
CA HIS A 30 2.44 -1.75 -19.26
C HIS A 30 1.27 -1.46 -18.32
N CYS A 31 0.20 -2.25 -18.40
CA CYS A 31 -0.90 -2.18 -17.45
C CYS A 31 -0.61 -3.13 -16.27
N LEU A 32 -0.30 -2.57 -15.11
CA LEU A 32 0.10 -3.30 -13.91
C LEU A 32 -0.85 -2.98 -12.75
N ARG A 33 -0.89 -3.87 -11.76
CA ARG A 33 -1.53 -3.57 -10.47
C ARG A 33 -0.62 -2.63 -9.69
N SER A 34 -1.17 -1.55 -9.17
CA SER A 34 -0.50 -0.59 -8.29
C SER A 34 -1.36 -0.31 -7.07
N TYR A 35 -0.74 0.05 -5.95
CA TYR A 35 -1.48 0.60 -4.83
C TYR A 35 -1.94 2.01 -5.18
N LYS A 36 -3.24 2.27 -5.09
CA LYS A 36 -3.84 3.57 -5.37
C LYS A 36 -3.27 4.68 -4.50
N ASN A 37 -2.94 4.33 -3.26
CA ASN A 37 -2.36 5.25 -2.28
C ASN A 37 -0.82 5.23 -2.25
N ALA A 38 -0.16 4.69 -3.29
CA ALA A 38 1.30 4.67 -3.36
C ALA A 38 1.88 6.11 -3.39
N PRO A 39 3.01 6.38 -2.71
CA PRO A 39 3.70 7.65 -2.84
C PRO A 39 4.15 7.90 -4.29
N GLN A 40 4.12 9.17 -4.70
CA GLN A 40 4.42 9.57 -6.08
C GLN A 40 5.86 9.23 -6.52
N ASN A 41 6.79 9.13 -5.57
CA ASN A 41 8.19 8.80 -5.81
C ASN A 41 8.86 8.30 -4.52
N ILE A 42 10.07 7.74 -4.67
CA ILE A 42 10.88 7.21 -3.56
C ILE A 42 11.20 8.30 -2.51
N ARG A 43 11.43 9.55 -2.91
CA ARG A 43 11.70 10.65 -1.96
C ARG A 43 10.49 10.91 -1.07
N ALA A 44 9.29 10.95 -1.62
CA ALA A 44 8.05 11.14 -0.86
C ALA A 44 7.83 10.01 0.15
N PHE A 45 8.15 8.76 -0.24
CA PHE A 45 8.12 7.63 0.68
C PHE A 45 9.04 7.84 1.89
N TRP A 46 10.31 8.21 1.67
CA TRP A 46 11.24 8.47 2.79
C TRP A 46 10.83 9.67 3.64
N LEU A 47 10.29 10.73 3.05
CA LEU A 47 9.79 11.86 3.83
C LEU A 47 8.61 11.47 4.75
N ALA A 48 7.78 10.52 4.35
CA ALA A 48 6.68 10.03 5.18
C ALA A 48 7.17 9.32 6.46
N THR A 49 8.41 8.81 6.48
CA THR A 49 8.98 8.14 7.66
C THR A 49 9.68 9.10 8.62
N ALA A 50 9.78 10.40 8.31
CA ALA A 50 10.51 11.37 9.13
C ALA A 50 9.99 11.46 10.58
N ALA A 51 8.68 11.27 10.81
CA ALA A 51 8.07 11.24 12.14
C ALA A 51 8.50 10.04 13.02
N PHE A 52 9.31 9.15 12.46
CA PHE A 52 9.82 7.94 13.10
C PHE A 52 11.35 7.94 13.26
N ALA A 53 12.05 9.02 12.85
CA ALA A 53 13.51 9.06 12.77
C ALA A 53 14.20 8.78 14.12
N ASP A 54 13.94 9.60 15.14
CA ASP A 54 14.63 9.50 16.44
C ASP A 54 13.99 8.49 17.40
N ARG A 55 13.20 7.54 16.89
CA ARG A 55 12.59 6.52 17.76
C ARG A 55 13.67 5.55 18.21
N ALA A 56 13.88 5.49 19.52
CA ALA A 56 14.60 4.38 20.13
C ALA A 56 13.80 3.10 19.90
N TYR A 57 14.33 2.19 19.07
CA TYR A 57 13.78 0.85 18.95
C TYR A 57 14.17 0.06 20.20
N LEU A 58 13.16 -0.40 20.94
CA LEU A 58 13.31 -1.27 22.13
C LEU A 58 13.42 -2.73 21.70
#